data_AF-A0A4Q6E2G9-F1
#
_entry.id   AF-A0A4Q6E2G9-F1
#
_cell.length_a   1.000
_cell.length_b   1.000
_cell.length_c   1.000
_cell.angle_alpha   90.00
_cell.angle_beta   90.00
_cell.angle_gamma   90.00
#
_symmetry.space_group_name_H-M   'P 1'
#
loop_
_entity.id
_entity.type
_entity.pdbx_description
1 polymer ?
#
loop_
_entity_poly.entity_id
_entity_poly.type
_entity_poly.pdbx_seq_one_letter_code
_entity_poly.pdbx_strand_id
1 'polypeptide(L)'
;GHPVHLDGSVFVSERFSGHRNRAIAHLLRHFGRMGPDLDENLDLYFQQCSILFSTNDMALMAATLANGGVQPQTGDRVLARSNLRPLLSLMFTCGMYDSSGEWAFHVGLPAKSGVSGGILAVVPGKMGIAVTSPLLDGCGHSVRGHAVFRELAERWNLSLFDIGEEK
;
A
#
# COMPACT_ATOMS: atom_id res chain seq x y z
N GLY A 1 0.73 -15.18 -5.82
CA GLY A 1 0.52 -16.63 -5.99
C GLY A 1 -0.05 -17.00 -7.35
N HIS A 2 -0.38 -16.03 -8.20
CA HIS A 2 -0.88 -16.22 -9.56
C HIS A 2 -0.49 -15.00 -10.42
N PRO A 3 -0.56 -15.09 -11.76
CA PRO A 3 -0.30 -13.95 -12.64
C PRO A 3 -1.33 -12.83 -12.48
N VAL A 4 -0.87 -11.59 -12.52
CA VAL A 4 -1.74 -10.40 -12.50
C VAL A 4 -1.74 -9.71 -13.86
N HIS A 5 -2.81 -8.96 -14.14
CA HIS A 5 -3.02 -8.32 -15.43
C HIS A 5 -3.03 -6.80 -15.30
N LEU A 6 -2.62 -6.14 -16.37
CA LEU A 6 -2.66 -4.70 -16.49
C LEU A 6 -3.99 -4.28 -17.13
N ASP A 7 -4.65 -3.27 -16.55
CA ASP A 7 -5.77 -2.58 -17.17
C ASP A 7 -5.24 -1.54 -18.17
N GLY A 8 -5.34 -1.89 -19.46
CA GLY A 8 -4.87 -1.01 -20.54
C GLY A 8 -5.63 0.32 -20.61
N SER A 9 -6.89 0.35 -20.19
CA SER A 9 -7.71 1.56 -20.22
C SER A 9 -7.28 2.55 -19.14
N VAL A 10 -7.03 2.04 -17.92
CA VAL A 10 -6.49 2.85 -16.81
C VAL A 10 -5.09 3.34 -17.15
N PHE A 11 -4.24 2.49 -17.71
CA PHE A 11 -2.89 2.88 -18.14
C PHE A 11 -2.91 4.03 -19.15
N VAL A 12 -3.72 3.93 -20.20
CA VAL A 12 -3.83 5.00 -21.22
C VAL A 12 -4.37 6.29 -20.60
N SER A 13 -5.37 6.18 -19.72
CA SER A 13 -5.96 7.34 -19.01
C SER A 13 -4.94 8.04 -18.11
N GLU A 14 -4.23 7.30 -17.26
CA GLU A 14 -3.19 7.82 -16.35
C GLU A 14 -2.02 8.40 -17.13
N ARG A 15 -1.57 7.72 -18.19
CA ARG A 15 -0.52 8.20 -19.07
C ARG A 15 -0.90 9.53 -19.71
N PHE A 16 -2.13 9.68 -20.20
CA PHE A 16 -2.57 10.91 -20.85
C PHE A 16 -2.69 12.08 -19.86
N SER A 17 -3.25 11.84 -18.67
CA SER A 17 -3.59 12.88 -17.69
C SER A 17 -2.55 13.12 -16.58
N GLY A 18 -1.50 12.29 -16.50
CA GLY A 18 -0.47 12.29 -15.46
C GLY A 18 0.50 13.49 -15.46
N HIS A 19 0.02 14.71 -15.66
CA HIS A 19 0.84 15.93 -15.70
C HIS A 19 1.59 16.19 -14.38
N ARG A 20 0.94 15.92 -13.23
CA ARG A 20 1.58 16.05 -11.90
C ARG A 20 2.79 15.13 -11.77
N ASN A 21 2.68 13.88 -12.22
CA ASN A 21 3.77 12.91 -12.14
C ASN A 21 4.92 13.31 -13.08
N ARG A 22 4.62 13.87 -14.27
CA ARG A 22 5.64 14.47 -15.15
C ARG A 22 6.39 15.62 -14.49
N ALA A 23 5.68 16.54 -13.84
CA ALA A 23 6.31 17.65 -13.12
C ALA A 23 7.25 17.15 -12.03
N ILE A 24 6.83 16.15 -11.25
CA ILE A 24 7.67 15.50 -10.23
C ILE A 24 8.90 14.84 -10.88
N ALA A 25 8.73 14.10 -11.98
CA ALA A 25 9.82 13.44 -12.69
C ALA A 25 10.87 14.44 -13.21
N HIS A 26 10.44 15.57 -13.77
CA HIS A 26 11.35 16.65 -14.17
C HIS A 26 12.08 17.27 -12.99
N LEU A 27 11.40 17.46 -11.85
CA LEU A 27 12.03 17.95 -10.62
C LEU A 27 13.07 16.96 -10.09
N LEU A 28 12.77 15.66 -10.08
CA LEU A 28 13.72 14.62 -9.70
C LEU A 28 14.93 14.58 -10.62
N ARG A 29 14.75 14.78 -11.93
CA ARG A 29 15.84 14.89 -12.90
C ARG A 29 16.72 16.11 -12.63
N HIS A 30 16.13 17.26 -12.31
CA HIS A 30 16.90 18.45 -11.93
C HIS A 30 17.84 18.17 -10.74
N PHE A 31 17.38 17.40 -9.75
CA PHE A 31 18.20 16.98 -8.60
C PHE A 31 19.08 15.75 -8.86
N GLY A 32 19.20 15.28 -10.12
CA GLY A 32 20.01 14.11 -10.48
C GLY A 32 19.51 12.79 -9.87
N ARG A 33 18.23 12.70 -9.50
CA ARG A 33 17.60 11.52 -8.90
C ARG A 33 16.90 10.61 -9.92
N MET A 34 16.81 11.06 -11.17
CA MET A 34 16.21 10.30 -12.27
C MET A 34 17.08 10.44 -13.53
N GLY A 35 17.16 9.35 -14.30
CA GLY A 35 17.92 9.27 -15.54
C GLY A 35 17.32 10.07 -16.70
N PRO A 36 17.92 9.99 -17.90
CA PRO A 36 17.45 10.73 -19.07
C PRO A 36 16.10 10.22 -19.60
N ASP A 37 15.78 8.94 -19.38
CA ASP A 37 14.62 8.23 -19.96
C ASP A 37 13.34 8.47 -19.17
N LEU A 38 12.93 9.74 -19.04
CA LEU A 38 11.78 10.13 -18.20
C LEU A 38 10.47 9.45 -18.62
N ASP A 39 10.19 9.42 -19.92
CA ASP A 39 8.92 8.88 -20.43
C ASP A 39 8.82 7.37 -20.20
N GLU A 40 9.90 6.62 -20.36
CA GLU A 40 9.93 5.18 -20.07
C GLU A 40 9.75 4.90 -18.57
N ASN A 41 10.42 5.68 -17.71
CA ASN A 41 10.26 5.56 -16.25
C ASN A 41 8.82 5.87 -15.80
N LEU A 42 8.21 6.88 -16.41
CA LEU A 42 6.82 7.24 -16.14
C LEU A 42 5.85 6.20 -16.69
N ASP A 43 6.08 5.67 -17.89
CA ASP A 43 5.27 4.60 -18.45
C ASP A 43 5.31 3.36 -17.56
N LEU A 44 6.48 2.98 -17.02
CA LEU A 44 6.58 1.90 -16.04
C LEU A 44 5.79 2.20 -14.75
N TYR A 45 5.86 3.43 -14.23
CA TYR A 45 5.08 3.83 -13.06
C TYR A 45 3.56 3.75 -13.32
N PHE A 46 3.10 4.26 -14.47
CA PHE A 46 1.69 4.18 -14.85
C PHE A 46 1.23 2.73 -15.05
N GLN A 47 2.09 1.87 -15.62
CA GLN A 47 1.81 0.45 -15.72
C GLN A 47 1.63 -0.19 -14.34
N GLN A 48 2.52 0.10 -13.39
CA GLN A 48 2.42 -0.41 -12.01
C GLN A 48 1.11 0.02 -11.32
N CYS A 49 0.70 1.27 -11.49
CA CYS A 49 -0.56 1.78 -10.93
C CYS A 49 -1.82 1.23 -11.63
N SER A 50 -1.66 0.59 -12.79
CA SER A 50 -2.76 0.04 -13.59
C SER A 50 -2.90 -1.49 -13.46
N ILE A 51 -2.16 -2.12 -12.54
CA ILE A 51 -2.30 -3.55 -12.29
C ILE A 51 -3.60 -3.82 -11.53
N LEU A 52 -4.37 -4.80 -12.00
CA LEU A 52 -5.60 -5.25 -11.39
C LEU A 52 -5.31 -6.22 -10.24
N PHE A 53 -5.89 -5.92 -9.08
CA PHE A 53 -5.85 -6.78 -7.90
C PHE A 53 -7.26 -6.93 -7.32
N SER A 54 -7.59 -8.14 -6.88
CA SER A 54 -8.72 -8.37 -5.99
C SER A 54 -8.38 -8.00 -4.54
N THR A 55 -9.38 -7.87 -3.69
CA THR A 55 -9.18 -7.71 -2.24
C THR A 55 -8.37 -8.85 -1.65
N ASN A 56 -8.58 -10.08 -2.16
CA ASN A 56 -7.84 -11.26 -1.72
C ASN A 56 -6.35 -11.17 -2.09
N ASP A 57 -6.04 -10.63 -3.26
CA ASP A 57 -4.65 -10.45 -3.69
C ASP A 57 -3.91 -9.48 -2.76
N MET A 58 -4.55 -8.36 -2.43
CA MET A 58 -3.99 -7.39 -1.49
C MET A 58 -3.81 -7.98 -0.08
N ALA A 59 -4.78 -8.75 0.40
CA ALA A 59 -4.67 -9.42 1.70
C ALA A 59 -3.50 -10.42 1.70
N LEU A 60 -3.32 -11.16 0.62
CA LEU A 60 -2.23 -12.12 0.44
C LEU A 60 -0.86 -11.43 0.31
N MET A 61 -0.79 -10.29 -0.36
CA MET A 61 0.41 -9.44 -0.39
C MET A 61 0.76 -8.95 1.01
N ALA A 62 -0.21 -8.42 1.76
CA ALA A 62 -0.01 -7.99 3.14
C ALA A 62 0.41 -9.17 4.05
N ALA A 63 -0.19 -10.35 3.88
CA ALA A 63 0.15 -11.54 4.64
C ALA A 63 1.57 -12.03 4.33
N THR A 64 2.03 -11.85 3.09
CA THR A 64 3.41 -12.14 2.70
C THR A 64 4.41 -11.25 3.43
N LEU A 65 4.09 -9.95 3.59
CA LEU A 65 4.89 -9.03 4.38
C LEU A 65 4.85 -9.38 5.88
N ALA A 66 3.66 -9.70 6.42
CA ALA A 66 3.50 -10.15 7.80
C ALA A 66 4.30 -11.42 8.08
N ASN A 67 4.39 -12.33 7.10
CA ASN A 67 5.07 -13.62 7.18
C ASN A 67 6.57 -13.55 6.83
N GLY A 68 7.23 -12.45 7.16
CA GLY A 68 8.69 -12.37 6.98
C GLY A 68 9.15 -12.42 5.53
N GLY A 69 8.33 -11.93 4.59
CA GLY A 69 8.62 -11.87 3.16
C GLY A 69 8.43 -13.20 2.43
N VAL A 70 7.76 -14.17 3.05
CA VAL A 70 7.45 -15.49 2.49
C VAL A 70 5.97 -15.58 2.15
N GLN A 71 5.66 -15.90 0.90
CA GLN A 71 4.29 -16.01 0.44
C GLN A 71 3.63 -17.24 1.10
N PRO A 72 2.49 -17.08 1.79
CA PRO A 72 1.97 -18.12 2.71
C PRO A 72 1.34 -19.34 2.02
N GLN A 73 0.99 -19.25 0.74
CA GLN A 73 0.41 -20.34 -0.04
C GLN A 73 1.46 -21.11 -0.86
N THR A 74 2.47 -20.42 -1.40
CA THR A 74 3.52 -21.04 -2.24
C THR A 74 4.78 -21.39 -1.44
N GLY A 75 5.02 -20.73 -0.31
CA GLY A 75 6.25 -20.89 0.47
C GLY A 75 7.45 -20.12 -0.09
N ASP A 76 7.27 -19.37 -1.18
CA ASP A 76 8.36 -18.66 -1.83
C ASP A 76 8.76 -17.41 -1.04
N ARG A 77 10.07 -17.19 -0.89
CA ARG A 77 10.59 -15.92 -0.41
C ARG A 77 10.57 -14.89 -1.53
N VAL A 78 9.59 -13.99 -1.49
CA VAL A 78 9.48 -12.87 -2.45
C VAL A 78 10.25 -11.63 -2.00
N LEU A 79 10.52 -11.50 -0.69
CA LEU A 79 11.27 -10.37 -0.15
C LEU A 79 12.29 -10.84 0.91
N ALA A 80 13.49 -10.27 0.84
CA ALA A 80 14.51 -10.48 1.85
C ALA A 80 14.06 -9.87 3.19
N ARG A 81 14.32 -10.58 4.30
CA ARG A 81 13.92 -10.11 5.64
C ARG A 81 14.52 -8.74 6.00
N SER A 82 15.73 -8.44 5.52
CA SER A 82 16.39 -7.15 5.70
C SER A 82 15.59 -5.97 5.15
N ASN A 83 14.78 -6.19 4.12
CA ASN A 83 14.00 -5.14 3.46
C ASN A 83 12.64 -4.89 4.14
N LEU A 84 12.18 -5.80 4.99
CA LEU A 84 10.86 -5.68 5.62
C LEU A 84 10.78 -4.55 6.63
N ARG A 85 11.79 -4.41 7.50
CA ARG A 85 11.76 -3.35 8.52
C ARG A 85 11.70 -1.95 7.88
N PRO A 86 12.54 -1.58 6.91
CA PRO A 86 12.41 -0.30 6.20
C PRO A 86 11.05 -0.14 5.50
N LEU A 87 10.60 -1.18 4.80
CA LEU A 87 9.33 -1.16 4.05
C LEU A 87 8.13 -0.93 4.98
N LEU A 88 8.02 -1.71 6.06
CA LEU A 88 6.93 -1.57 7.03
C LEU A 88 7.00 -0.24 7.78
N SER A 89 8.21 0.28 8.04
CA SER A 89 8.37 1.61 8.65
C SER A 89 7.86 2.72 7.74
N LEU A 90 8.13 2.65 6.43
CA LEU A 90 7.60 3.60 5.45
C LEU A 90 6.08 3.45 5.30
N MET A 91 5.56 2.23 5.20
CA MET A 91 4.11 2.00 5.19
C MET A 91 3.43 2.61 6.41
N PHE A 92 4.04 2.48 7.59
CA PHE A 92 3.50 3.04 8.82
C PHE A 92 3.52 4.58 8.84
N THR A 93 4.62 5.19 8.38
CA THR A 93 4.83 6.65 8.53
C THR A 93 4.26 7.49 7.38
N CYS A 94 4.15 6.94 6.18
CA CYS A 94 3.70 7.68 4.99
C CYS A 94 2.68 6.92 4.12
N GLY A 95 2.26 5.72 4.52
CA GLY A 95 1.40 4.88 3.69
C GLY A 95 -0.03 5.41 3.49
N MET A 96 -0.47 6.28 4.39
CA MET A 96 -1.79 6.91 4.39
C MET A 96 -1.70 8.42 4.11
N TYR A 97 -0.65 8.86 3.40
CA TYR A 97 -0.43 10.26 3.02
C TYR A 97 -0.61 11.21 4.22
N ASP A 98 -1.41 12.26 4.06
CA ASP A 98 -1.67 13.27 5.10
C ASP A 98 -2.40 12.70 6.33
N SER A 99 -3.08 11.56 6.22
CA SER A 99 -3.74 10.88 7.35
C SER A 99 -2.85 9.87 8.06
N SER A 100 -1.55 9.78 7.76
CA SER A 100 -0.66 8.79 8.39
C SER A 100 -0.52 8.97 9.91
N GLY A 101 -0.59 10.22 10.39
CA GLY A 101 -0.59 10.51 11.83
C GLY A 101 -1.87 10.05 12.54
N GLU A 102 -3.03 10.36 11.97
CA GLU A 102 -4.33 9.91 12.50
C GLU A 102 -4.45 8.38 12.46
N TRP A 103 -4.00 7.75 11.37
CA TRP A 103 -3.95 6.31 11.23
C TRP A 103 -3.06 5.66 12.28
N ALA A 104 -1.88 6.21 12.54
CA ALA A 104 -0.98 5.72 13.58
C ALA A 104 -1.64 5.77 14.97
N PHE A 105 -2.45 6.79 15.24
CA PHE A 105 -3.13 6.97 16.53
C PHE A 105 -4.32 6.03 16.71
N HIS A 106 -5.18 5.86 15.69
CA HIS A 106 -6.41 5.08 15.83
C HIS A 106 -6.31 3.61 15.40
N VAL A 107 -5.38 3.28 14.49
CA VAL A 107 -5.22 1.92 13.93
C VAL A 107 -3.87 1.33 14.29
N GLY A 108 -2.79 2.12 14.19
CA GLY A 108 -1.46 1.72 14.66
C GLY A 108 -0.80 0.58 13.85
N LEU A 109 -1.16 0.40 12.58
CA LEU A 109 -0.63 -0.66 11.71
C LEU A 109 0.10 -0.09 10.48
N PRO A 110 1.18 -0.73 9.99
CA PRO A 110 1.74 -0.44 8.68
C PRO A 110 0.68 -0.67 7.59
N ALA A 111 0.39 0.35 6.78
CA ALA A 111 -0.67 0.28 5.77
C ALA A 111 -0.32 1.01 4.48
N LYS A 112 -1.14 0.80 3.44
CA LYS A 112 -1.14 1.61 2.23
C LYS A 112 -2.55 1.78 1.71
N SER A 113 -2.92 3.01 1.40
CA SER A 113 -4.16 3.34 0.69
C SER A 113 -3.92 3.63 -0.80
N GLY A 114 -4.89 3.26 -1.64
CA GLY A 114 -4.96 3.63 -3.06
C GLY A 114 -6.26 4.35 -3.39
N VAL A 115 -6.21 5.22 -4.40
CA VAL A 115 -7.37 5.99 -4.91
C VAL A 115 -8.44 5.12 -5.57
N SER A 116 -8.17 3.83 -5.78
CA SER A 116 -9.18 2.83 -6.15
C SER A 116 -10.14 2.50 -5.00
N GLY A 117 -9.88 3.01 -3.79
CA GLY A 117 -10.60 2.65 -2.57
C GLY A 117 -10.06 1.41 -1.88
N GLY A 118 -8.92 0.88 -2.34
CA GLY A 118 -8.21 -0.21 -1.68
C GLY A 118 -7.36 0.28 -0.50
N ILE A 119 -7.40 -0.45 0.61
CA ILE A 119 -6.49 -0.29 1.75
C ILE A 119 -5.97 -1.67 2.12
N LEU A 120 -4.66 -1.82 2.26
CA LEU A 120 -4.04 -3.01 2.83
C LEU A 120 -3.25 -2.62 4.08
N ALA A 121 -3.29 -3.46 5.11
CA ALA A 121 -2.50 -3.29 6.33
C ALA A 121 -1.85 -4.61 6.75
N VAL A 122 -0.69 -4.48 7.39
CA VAL A 122 0.14 -5.61 7.83
C VAL A 122 0.10 -5.67 9.34
N VAL A 123 -0.29 -6.81 9.90
CA VAL A 123 -0.12 -7.13 11.32
C VAL A 123 1.11 -8.04 11.43
N PRO A 124 2.30 -7.51 11.76
CA PRO A 124 3.56 -8.24 11.66
C PRO A 124 3.53 -9.55 12.46
N GLY A 125 3.90 -10.66 11.82
CA GLY A 125 3.92 -11.99 12.43
C GLY A 125 2.55 -12.63 12.66
N LYS A 126 1.43 -11.95 12.34
CA LYS A 126 0.07 -12.50 12.55
C LYS A 126 -0.69 -12.67 11.24
N MET A 127 -0.98 -11.59 10.52
CA MET A 127 -1.86 -11.61 9.35
C MET A 127 -1.70 -10.39 8.44
N GLY A 128 -2.21 -10.49 7.22
CA GLY A 128 -2.45 -9.35 6.33
C GLY A 128 -3.94 -9.12 6.16
N ILE A 129 -4.36 -7.86 6.15
CA ILE A 129 -5.76 -7.48 6.02
C ILE A 129 -5.88 -6.51 4.84
N ALA A 130 -6.92 -6.67 4.03
CA ALA A 130 -7.24 -5.71 2.97
C ALA A 130 -8.74 -5.46 2.90
N VAL A 131 -9.09 -4.22 2.55
CA VAL A 131 -10.47 -3.75 2.37
C VAL A 131 -10.54 -2.97 1.07
N THR A 132 -11.61 -3.15 0.31
CA THR A 132 -11.91 -2.33 -0.88
C THR A 132 -13.28 -1.68 -0.71
N SER A 133 -13.32 -0.35 -0.85
CA SER A 133 -14.57 0.37 -1.00
C SER A 133 -14.33 1.67 -1.77
N PRO A 134 -14.93 1.84 -2.98
CA PRO A 134 -14.54 2.92 -3.90
C PRO A 134 -14.78 4.35 -3.41
N LEU A 135 -15.75 4.58 -2.52
CA LEU A 135 -16.08 5.93 -2.06
C LEU A 135 -14.94 6.51 -1.21
N LEU A 136 -14.36 7.61 -1.66
CA LEU A 136 -13.26 8.30 -0.99
C LEU A 136 -13.73 9.52 -0.17
N ASP A 137 -13.00 9.84 0.88
CA ASP A 137 -13.13 11.09 1.63
C ASP A 137 -12.41 12.26 0.94
N GLY A 138 -12.42 13.44 1.58
CA GLY A 138 -11.73 14.63 1.07
C GLY A 138 -10.20 14.52 1.02
N CYS A 139 -9.61 13.52 1.68
CA CYS A 139 -8.19 13.23 1.69
C CYS A 139 -7.80 12.15 0.66
N GLY A 140 -8.78 11.58 -0.06
CA GLY A 140 -8.56 10.55 -1.08
C GLY A 140 -8.45 9.12 -0.52
N HIS A 141 -8.97 8.87 0.68
CA HIS A 141 -8.98 7.54 1.29
C HIS A 141 -10.37 6.90 1.32
N SER A 142 -10.42 5.58 1.27
CA SER A 142 -11.70 4.85 1.37
C SER A 142 -12.40 5.10 2.70
N VAL A 143 -13.59 5.71 2.65
CA VAL A 143 -14.40 6.05 3.85
C VAL A 143 -14.71 4.80 4.67
N ARG A 144 -15.24 3.77 4.00
CA ARG A 144 -15.60 2.50 4.65
C ARG A 144 -14.37 1.68 5.01
N GLY A 145 -13.31 1.76 4.21
CA GLY A 145 -12.04 1.09 4.50
C GLY A 145 -11.46 1.54 5.84
N HIS A 146 -11.39 2.86 6.07
CA HIS A 146 -10.94 3.42 7.35
C HIS A 146 -11.80 2.95 8.52
N ALA A 147 -13.12 3.00 8.40
CA ALA A 147 -14.04 2.57 9.46
C ALA A 147 -13.81 1.10 9.85
N VAL A 148 -13.67 0.20 8.87
CA VAL A 148 -13.39 -1.22 9.10
C VAL A 148 -12.06 -1.40 9.84
N PHE A 149 -11.01 -0.70 9.43
CA PHE A 149 -9.70 -0.84 10.08
C PHE A 149 -9.67 -0.32 11.52
N ARG A 150 -10.37 0.78 11.81
CA ARG A 150 -10.53 1.27 13.18
C ARG A 150 -11.24 0.25 14.05
N GLU A 151 -12.37 -0.27 13.58
CA GLU A 151 -13.14 -1.28 14.31
C GLU A 151 -12.35 -2.57 14.55
N LEU A 152 -11.60 -3.06 13.55
CA LEU A 152 -10.76 -4.25 13.71
C LEU A 152 -9.61 -4.01 14.69
N ALA A 153 -8.97 -2.83 14.63
CA ALA A 153 -7.87 -2.51 15.54
C ALA A 153 -8.35 -2.49 17.00
N GLU A 154 -9.48 -1.84 17.27
CA GLU A 154 -10.09 -1.77 18.60
C GLU A 154 -10.58 -3.15 19.08
N ARG A 155 -11.26 -3.92 18.23
CA ARG A 155 -11.83 -5.22 18.63
C ARG A 155 -10.78 -6.29 18.89
N TRP A 156 -9.64 -6.24 18.19
CA TRP A 156 -8.63 -7.30 18.23
C TRP A 156 -7.28 -6.86 18.80
N ASN A 157 -7.19 -5.64 19.36
CA ASN A 157 -5.95 -5.06 19.91
C ASN A 157 -4.77 -5.21 18.95
N LEU A 158 -4.95 -4.72 17.72
CA LEU A 158 -3.99 -4.94 16.63
C LEU A 158 -2.87 -3.91 16.60
N SER A 159 -3.00 -2.77 17.29
CA SER A 159 -2.05 -1.68 17.17
C SER A 159 -0.66 -2.13 17.62
N LEU A 160 0.37 -1.67 16.92
CA LEU A 160 1.76 -1.89 17.34
C LEU A 160 2.09 -1.24 18.69
N PHE A 161 1.23 -0.34 19.18
CA PHE A 161 1.37 0.35 20.46
C PHE A 161 0.49 -0.22 21.56
N ASP A 162 -0.36 -1.20 21.26
CA ASP A 162 -1.14 -1.85 22.30
C ASP A 162 -0.19 -2.64 23.19
N ILE A 163 -0.15 -2.26 24.46
CA ILE A 163 0.56 -2.99 25.49
C ILE A 163 -0.31 -4.22 25.78
N GLY A 164 0.24 -5.42 25.61
CA GLY A 164 -0.53 -6.66 25.74
C GLY A 164 -1.30 -6.76 27.06
N GLU A 165 -2.39 -7.53 27.05
CA GLU A 165 -3.25 -7.73 28.23
C GLU A 165 -2.40 -8.10 29.47
N GLU A 166 -2.72 -7.48 30.61
CA GLU A 166 -2.26 -7.98 31.91
C GLU A 166 -2.64 -9.47 31.99
N LYS A 167 -1.62 -10.33 32.07
CA LYS A 167 -1.80 -11.77 32.25
C LYS A 167 -2.44 -12.10 33.58
#